data_AF-A0AAE1KDE9-F1
#
_entry.id   AF-A0AAE1KDE9-F1
#
_cell.length_a   1.000
_cell.length_b   1.000
_cell.length_c   1.000
_cell.angle_alpha   90.00
_cell.angle_beta   90.00
_cell.angle_gamma   90.00
#
_symmetry.space_group_name_H-M   'P 1'
#
loop_
_entity.id
_entity.type
_entity.pdbx_description
1 polymer ?
#
loop_
_entity_poly.entity_id
_entity_poly.type
_entity_poly.pdbx_seq_one_letter_code
_entity_poly.pdbx_strand_id
1 'polypeptide(L)'
;MAFRGKEIMKKVLKKVGEHNLARGVKESMEKCMPKSKVVMGIAKRGIYAGRHIQFGNRVSEDGGNKTRRTWKPNGQEKRLFSYIMDGHIRVKVTAHALRCIDKAGGVDEYFLKTPYHKLDTELGLFWKAKIEKLYEELGKMEVVFFSPADEQKFEHGFKELELS
;
A
#
# COMPACT_ATOMS: atom_id res chain seq x y z
N MET A 1 -8.72 11.40 3.82
CA MET A 1 -9.68 11.32 2.69
C MET A 1 -10.13 9.88 2.52
N ALA A 2 -11.43 9.61 2.45
CA ALA A 2 -11.91 8.29 2.04
C ALA A 2 -11.91 8.27 0.51
N PHE A 3 -10.96 7.56 -0.10
CA PHE A 3 -11.04 7.27 -1.52
C PHE A 3 -12.38 6.54 -1.77
N ARG A 4 -13.07 6.96 -2.84
CA ARG A 4 -14.36 6.40 -3.29
C ARG A 4 -14.18 5.85 -4.71
N GLY A 5 -13.07 5.15 -4.96
CA GLY A 5 -12.70 4.64 -6.28
C GLY A 5 -13.81 3.79 -6.90
N LYS A 6 -14.47 2.94 -6.10
CA LYS A 6 -15.63 2.15 -6.55
C LYS A 6 -16.82 3.02 -6.98
N GLU A 7 -17.08 4.12 -6.28
CA GLU A 7 -18.18 5.02 -6.65
C GLU A 7 -17.84 5.83 -7.89
N ILE A 8 -16.60 6.28 -8.04
CA ILE A 8 -16.11 6.99 -9.23
C ILE A 8 -16.24 6.07 -10.45
N MET A 9 -15.76 4.83 -10.34
CA MET A 9 -15.91 3.81 -11.38
C MET A 9 -17.38 3.57 -11.73
N LYS A 10 -18.25 3.38 -10.73
CA LYS A 10 -19.69 3.19 -10.95
C LYS A 10 -20.31 4.40 -11.66
N LYS A 11 -19.88 5.62 -11.34
CA LYS A 11 -20.31 6.85 -12.03
C LYS A 11 -19.82 6.88 -13.48
N VAL A 12 -18.57 6.52 -13.73
CA VAL A 12 -17.99 6.44 -15.08
C VAL A 12 -18.73 5.40 -15.92
N LEU A 13 -18.93 4.18 -15.40
CA LEU A 13 -19.67 3.12 -16.07
C LEU A 13 -21.13 3.52 -16.34
N LYS A 14 -21.79 4.21 -15.39
CA LYS A 14 -23.14 4.76 -15.59
C LYS A 14 -23.18 5.84 -16.67
N LYS A 15 -22.11 6.64 -16.82
CA LYS A 15 -22.02 7.74 -17.80
C LYS A 15 -21.68 7.23 -19.20
N VAL A 16 -20.76 6.27 -19.31
CA VAL A 16 -20.32 5.71 -20.60
C VAL A 16 -21.30 4.64 -21.13
N GLY A 17 -22.06 4.00 -20.23
CA GLY A 17 -22.97 2.90 -20.55
C GLY A 17 -22.21 1.56 -20.60
N GLU A 18 -22.71 0.53 -19.91
CA GLU A 18 -21.97 -0.74 -19.74
C GLU A 18 -21.67 -1.47 -21.06
N HIS A 19 -22.48 -1.21 -22.10
CA HIS A 19 -22.37 -1.83 -23.41
C HIS A 19 -21.37 -1.13 -24.36
N ASN A 20 -20.93 0.09 -24.03
CA ASN A 20 -20.02 0.88 -24.88
C ASN A 20 -18.54 0.64 -24.54
N LEU A 21 -18.24 -0.05 -23.45
CA LEU A 21 -16.86 -0.43 -23.12
C LEU A 21 -16.46 -1.70 -23.84
N ALA A 22 -15.30 -1.68 -24.50
CA ALA A 22 -14.65 -2.90 -24.95
C ALA A 22 -14.46 -3.87 -23.76
N ARG A 23 -14.77 -5.15 -23.97
CA ARG A 23 -14.76 -6.18 -22.91
C ARG A 23 -13.45 -6.22 -22.14
N GLY A 24 -12.31 -6.09 -22.85
CA GLY A 24 -10.99 -6.06 -22.24
C GLY A 24 -10.74 -4.87 -21.30
N VAL A 25 -11.30 -3.69 -21.61
CA VAL A 25 -11.17 -2.50 -20.75
C VAL A 25 -11.99 -2.67 -19.47
N LYS A 26 -13.17 -3.28 -19.57
CA LYS A 26 -14.01 -3.59 -18.40
C LYS A 26 -13.31 -4.60 -17.49
N GLU A 27 -12.76 -5.67 -18.06
CA GLU A 27 -12.00 -6.69 -17.34
C GLU A 27 -10.74 -6.10 -16.65
N SER A 28 -10.00 -5.21 -17.32
CA SER A 28 -8.83 -4.55 -16.71
C SER A 28 -9.23 -3.62 -15.56
N MET A 29 -10.31 -2.85 -15.73
CA MET A 29 -10.84 -1.99 -14.67
C MET A 29 -11.25 -2.80 -13.44
N GLU A 30 -11.96 -3.91 -13.60
CA GLU A 30 -12.36 -4.77 -12.49
C GLU A 30 -11.15 -5.43 -11.79
N LYS A 31 -10.09 -5.75 -12.53
CA LYS A 31 -8.86 -6.34 -12.00
C LYS A 31 -8.08 -5.37 -11.11
N CYS A 32 -8.13 -4.08 -11.43
CA CYS A 32 -7.45 -3.02 -10.67
C CYS A 32 -8.23 -2.59 -9.41
N MET A 33 -9.39 -3.18 -9.11
CA MET A 33 -10.19 -2.81 -7.94
C MET A 33 -10.17 -3.89 -6.85
N PRO A 34 -10.13 -3.50 -5.56
CA PRO A 34 -10.19 -4.45 -4.47
C PRO A 34 -11.54 -5.18 -4.48
N LYS A 35 -11.54 -6.50 -4.65
CA LYS A 35 -12.77 -7.31 -4.64
C LYS A 35 -13.31 -7.54 -3.23
N SER A 36 -12.48 -7.40 -2.21
CA SER A 36 -12.87 -7.67 -0.82
C SER A 36 -13.83 -6.62 -0.24
N LYS A 37 -14.81 -7.10 0.53
CA LYS A 37 -15.79 -6.27 1.25
C LYS A 37 -15.26 -5.96 2.65
N VAL A 38 -14.53 -4.87 2.78
CA VAL A 38 -14.08 -4.38 4.09
C VAL A 38 -15.25 -3.67 4.80
N VAL A 39 -15.75 -4.27 5.88
CA VAL A 39 -16.83 -3.70 6.72
C VAL A 39 -16.26 -2.66 7.69
N MET A 40 -15.05 -2.92 8.23
CA MET A 40 -14.38 -2.01 9.16
C MET A 40 -14.02 -0.66 8.52
N GLY A 41 -14.63 0.43 9.00
CA GLY A 41 -14.26 1.78 8.57
C GLY A 41 -12.79 2.14 8.83
N ILE A 42 -12.21 1.61 9.92
CA ILE A 42 -10.80 1.81 10.26
C ILE A 42 -9.87 1.08 9.28
N ALA A 43 -10.23 -0.15 8.89
CA ALA A 43 -9.42 -0.94 7.96
C ALA A 43 -9.39 -0.33 6.56
N LYS A 44 -10.46 0.36 6.14
CA LYS A 44 -10.47 1.14 4.88
C LYS A 44 -9.42 2.25 4.82
N ARG A 45 -8.84 2.64 5.96
CA ARG A 45 -7.85 3.71 6.10
C ARG A 45 -6.50 3.19 6.63
N GLY A 46 -6.33 1.88 6.77
CA GLY A 46 -5.15 1.27 7.38
C GLY A 46 -4.68 0.02 6.64
N ILE A 47 -3.60 -0.57 7.12
CA ILE A 47 -2.98 -1.77 6.55
C ILE A 47 -3.31 -2.97 7.43
N TYR A 48 -4.29 -3.77 7.00
CA TYR A 48 -4.81 -4.89 7.78
C TYR A 48 -4.44 -6.27 7.21
N ALA A 49 -3.83 -6.33 6.00
CA ALA A 49 -3.34 -7.56 5.36
C ALA A 49 -4.37 -8.73 5.44
N GLY A 50 -5.60 -8.50 4.98
CA GLY A 50 -6.67 -9.50 5.01
C GLY A 50 -7.30 -9.75 6.39
N ARG A 51 -6.77 -9.19 7.48
CA ARG A 51 -7.38 -9.35 8.81
C ARG A 51 -8.63 -8.49 8.93
N HIS A 52 -9.74 -9.16 9.21
CA HIS A 52 -11.04 -8.52 9.37
C HIS A 52 -11.63 -8.81 10.77
N ILE A 53 -12.59 -8.00 11.22
CA ILE A 53 -13.49 -8.39 12.32
C ILE A 53 -14.16 -9.71 11.97
N GLN A 54 -14.15 -10.63 12.92
CA GLN A 54 -14.94 -11.85 12.86
C GLN A 54 -16.16 -11.69 13.77
N PHE A 55 -17.31 -12.13 13.27
CA PHE A 55 -18.57 -12.17 14.01
C PHE A 55 -18.93 -13.63 14.30
N GLY A 56 -19.41 -13.91 15.50
CA GLY A 56 -19.84 -15.25 15.87
C GLY A 56 -20.42 -15.29 17.27
N ASN A 57 -20.28 -16.44 17.92
CA ASN A 57 -20.86 -16.68 19.25
C ASN A 57 -19.76 -17.12 20.22
N ARG A 58 -19.88 -16.71 21.48
CA ARG A 58 -19.27 -17.40 22.60
C ARG A 58 -20.24 -18.48 23.06
N VAL A 59 -19.77 -19.72 23.11
CA VAL A 59 -20.53 -20.88 23.58
C VAL A 59 -20.09 -21.16 25.02
N SER A 60 -21.04 -21.35 25.94
CA SER A 60 -20.71 -21.77 27.31
C SER A 60 -20.21 -23.22 27.33
N GLU A 61 -19.27 -23.51 28.22
CA GLU A 61 -18.63 -24.83 28.33
C GLU A 61 -19.62 -25.92 28.73
N ASP A 62 -20.40 -25.71 29.80
CA ASP A 62 -21.26 -26.75 30.37
C ASP A 62 -22.63 -26.88 29.69
N GLY A 63 -23.20 -25.75 29.24
CA GLY A 63 -24.62 -25.68 28.82
C GLY A 63 -24.87 -25.33 27.36
N GLY A 64 -23.82 -25.19 26.52
CA GLY A 64 -23.98 -24.85 25.10
C GLY A 64 -24.69 -23.52 24.79
N ASN A 65 -24.90 -22.65 25.78
CA ASN A 65 -25.56 -21.35 25.64
C ASN A 65 -24.76 -20.45 24.71
N LYS A 66 -25.41 -19.88 23.70
CA LYS A 66 -24.77 -19.06 22.64
C LYS A 66 -25.02 -17.58 22.88
N THR A 67 -23.97 -16.83 23.20
CA THR A 67 -24.02 -15.36 23.26
C THR A 67 -23.29 -14.75 22.07
N ARG A 68 -23.88 -13.76 21.40
CA ARG A 68 -23.23 -13.06 20.28
C ARG A 68 -21.94 -12.37 20.76
N ARG A 69 -20.84 -12.54 20.02
CA ARG A 69 -19.55 -11.90 20.28
C ARG A 69 -18.87 -11.48 18.98
N THR A 70 -18.04 -10.45 19.08
CA THR A 70 -17.24 -9.91 17.99
C THR A 70 -15.76 -9.99 18.36
N TRP A 71 -14.92 -10.48 17.45
CA TRP A 71 -13.46 -10.49 17.61
C TRP A 71 -12.84 -9.45 16.68
N LYS A 72 -12.18 -8.46 17.29
CA LYS A 72 -11.50 -7.38 16.58
C LYS A 72 -10.02 -7.74 16.39
N PRO A 73 -9.44 -7.47 15.21
CA PRO A 73 -7.99 -7.60 15.04
C PRO A 73 -7.26 -6.52 15.86
N ASN A 74 -6.04 -6.86 16.31
CA ASN A 74 -5.16 -5.92 17.01
C ASN A 74 -4.61 -4.88 16.03
N GLY A 75 -5.21 -3.68 16.01
CA GLY A 75 -4.78 -2.56 15.18
C GLY A 75 -4.05 -1.52 16.03
N GLN A 76 -2.81 -1.22 15.67
CA GLN A 76 -1.94 -0.25 16.33
C GLN A 76 -1.60 0.88 15.38
N GLU A 77 -1.48 2.09 15.91
CA GLU A 77 -0.98 3.22 15.13
C GLU A 77 0.55 3.20 15.15
N LYS A 78 1.16 3.19 13.95
CA LYS A 78 2.62 3.14 13.79
C LYS A 78 3.05 4.13 12.72
N ARG A 79 4.29 4.62 12.86
CA ARG A 79 5.00 5.40 11.84
C ARG A 79 5.95 4.44 11.15
N LEU A 80 5.73 4.22 9.87
CA LEU A 80 6.58 3.35 9.06
C LEU A 80 7.40 4.22 8.12
N PHE A 81 8.69 3.98 8.02
CA PHE A 81 9.56 4.73 7.11
C PHE A 81 9.47 4.14 5.70
N SER A 82 9.31 4.99 4.69
CA SER A 82 9.42 4.65 3.27
C SER A 82 10.70 5.26 2.73
N TYR A 83 11.55 4.45 2.11
CA TYR A 83 12.84 4.84 1.56
C TYR A 83 12.66 5.78 0.36
N ILE A 84 11.74 5.46 -0.54
CA ILE A 84 11.58 6.22 -1.79
C ILE A 84 11.02 7.64 -1.55
N MET A 85 10.26 7.83 -0.49
CA MET A 85 9.69 9.14 -0.15
C MET A 85 10.49 9.89 0.92
N ASP A 86 11.59 9.29 1.40
CA ASP A 86 12.42 9.77 2.51
C ASP A 86 11.58 10.33 3.68
N GLY A 87 10.60 9.53 4.13
CA GLY A 87 9.58 10.04 5.03
C GLY A 87 8.79 8.96 5.76
N HIS A 88 8.16 9.37 6.87
CA HIS A 88 7.34 8.48 7.67
C HIS A 88 5.86 8.52 7.27
N ILE A 89 5.30 7.35 7.01
CA ILE A 89 3.87 7.11 6.78
C ILE A 89 3.22 6.72 8.11
N ARG A 90 2.35 7.58 8.64
CA ARG A 90 1.55 7.29 9.84
C ARG A 90 0.25 6.59 9.46
N VAL A 91 0.14 5.31 9.81
CA VAL A 91 -1.04 4.48 9.48
C VAL A 91 -1.39 3.54 10.63
N LYS A 92 -2.66 3.12 10.68
CA LYS A 92 -3.08 2.01 11.55
C LYS A 92 -2.75 0.69 10.88
N VAL A 93 -2.01 -0.16 11.58
CA VAL A 93 -1.46 -1.40 11.07
C VAL A 93 -1.80 -2.53 12.04
N THR A 94 -2.11 -3.71 11.52
CA THR A 94 -2.27 -4.88 12.38
C THR A 94 -0.92 -5.53 12.69
N ALA A 95 -0.82 -6.24 13.82
CA ALA A 95 0.40 -6.99 14.15
C ALA A 95 0.80 -8.00 13.05
N HIS A 96 -0.18 -8.60 12.36
CA HIS A 96 0.09 -9.47 11.21
C HIS A 96 0.67 -8.69 10.03
N ALA A 97 0.11 -7.52 9.72
CA ALA A 97 0.62 -6.67 8.65
C ALA A 97 2.05 -6.18 8.95
N LEU A 98 2.37 -5.81 10.20
CA LEU A 98 3.74 -5.46 10.60
C LEU A 98 4.71 -6.62 10.30
N ARG A 99 4.41 -7.84 10.74
CA ARG A 99 5.24 -9.01 10.44
C ARG A 99 5.41 -9.26 8.93
N CYS A 100 4.38 -9.00 8.13
CA CYS A 100 4.46 -9.13 6.67
C CYS A 100 5.34 -8.05 6.04
N ILE A 101 5.32 -6.82 6.58
CA ILE A 101 6.19 -5.72 6.18
C ILE A 101 7.65 -6.07 6.50
N ASP A 102 7.91 -6.52 7.73
CA ASP A 102 9.26 -6.93 8.17
C ASP A 102 9.79 -8.08 7.29
N LYS A 103 8.94 -9.07 6.99
CA LYS A 103 9.29 -10.18 6.09
C LYS A 103 9.55 -9.72 4.65
N ALA A 104 8.87 -8.68 4.19
CA ALA A 104 9.09 -8.12 2.86
C ALA A 104 10.39 -7.31 2.77
N GLY A 105 10.89 -6.80 3.91
CA GLY A 105 12.09 -5.97 4.00
C GLY A 105 11.80 -4.47 4.14
N GLY A 106 10.55 -4.08 4.38
CA GLY A 106 10.16 -2.67 4.42
C GLY A 106 8.76 -2.44 3.86
N VAL A 107 8.27 -1.20 4.00
CA VAL A 107 6.92 -0.83 3.53
C VAL A 107 6.85 -0.76 2.02
N ASP A 108 7.90 -0.24 1.40
CA ASP A 108 7.95 -0.03 -0.04
C ASP A 108 7.99 -1.39 -0.73
N GLU A 109 8.86 -2.29 -0.27
CA GLU A 109 8.96 -3.67 -0.73
C GLU A 109 7.67 -4.44 -0.48
N TYR A 110 7.00 -4.21 0.65
CA TYR A 110 5.71 -4.82 0.92
C TYR A 110 4.67 -4.44 -0.14
N PHE A 111 4.56 -3.17 -0.52
CA PHE A 111 3.61 -2.74 -1.55
C PHE A 111 4.00 -3.23 -2.94
N LEU A 112 5.29 -3.17 -3.30
CA LEU A 112 5.79 -3.67 -4.58
C LEU A 112 5.53 -5.17 -4.76
N LYS A 113 5.89 -5.98 -3.74
CA LYS A 113 5.73 -7.44 -3.76
C LYS A 113 4.27 -7.89 -3.65
N THR A 114 3.41 -7.14 -2.97
CA THR A 114 2.02 -7.55 -2.76
C THR A 114 1.20 -7.33 -4.03
N PRO A 115 0.52 -8.36 -4.57
CA PRO A 115 -0.26 -8.19 -5.78
C PRO A 115 -1.53 -7.36 -5.53
N TYR A 116 -1.97 -6.63 -6.57
CA TYR A 116 -3.11 -5.70 -6.50
C TYR A 116 -4.39 -6.31 -5.95
N HIS A 117 -4.71 -7.56 -6.32
CA HIS A 117 -5.91 -8.26 -5.86
C HIS A 117 -5.91 -8.58 -4.35
N LYS A 118 -4.73 -8.62 -3.72
CA LYS A 118 -4.54 -8.90 -2.28
C LYS A 118 -4.54 -7.63 -1.43
N LEU A 119 -4.42 -6.46 -2.07
CA LEU A 119 -4.58 -5.18 -1.40
C LEU A 119 -6.07 -4.88 -1.27
N ASP A 120 -6.63 -5.19 -0.10
CA ASP A 120 -8.07 -5.07 0.18
C ASP A 120 -8.60 -3.63 0.18
N THR A 121 -7.70 -2.66 0.24
CA THR A 121 -8.04 -1.27 0.59
C THR A 121 -7.55 -0.32 -0.49
N GLU A 122 -8.41 0.63 -0.88
CA GLU A 122 -8.09 1.67 -1.88
C GLU A 122 -6.83 2.47 -1.51
N LEU A 123 -6.61 2.72 -0.21
CA LEU A 123 -5.38 3.30 0.32
C LEU A 123 -4.14 2.48 -0.09
N GLY A 124 -4.21 1.16 0.03
CA GLY A 124 -3.09 0.28 -0.32
C GLY A 124 -2.78 0.31 -1.82
N LEU A 125 -3.82 0.34 -2.67
CA LEU A 125 -3.64 0.50 -4.11
C LEU A 125 -3.03 1.86 -4.45
N PHE A 126 -3.50 2.93 -3.81
CA PHE A 126 -2.96 4.27 -4.01
C PHE A 126 -1.48 4.35 -3.65
N TRP A 127 -1.10 3.83 -2.48
CA TRP A 127 0.30 3.82 -2.06
C TRP A 127 1.16 2.99 -2.99
N LYS A 128 0.68 1.82 -3.41
CA LYS A 128 1.40 0.98 -4.37
C LYS A 128 1.65 1.72 -5.69
N ALA A 129 0.61 2.30 -6.30
CA ALA A 129 0.74 3.04 -7.55
C ALA A 129 1.67 4.26 -7.41
N LYS A 130 1.60 4.96 -6.26
CA LYS A 130 2.49 6.09 -5.98
C LYS A 130 3.95 5.64 -5.87
N ILE A 131 4.21 4.56 -5.15
CA ILE A 131 5.56 4.01 -4.95
C ILE A 131 6.13 3.50 -6.27
N GLU A 132 5.37 2.74 -7.04
CA GLU A 132 5.76 2.27 -8.38
C GLU A 132 6.17 3.44 -9.28
N LYS A 133 5.35 4.50 -9.32
CA LYS A 133 5.66 5.69 -10.11
C LYS A 133 6.97 6.36 -9.67
N LEU A 134 7.20 6.51 -8.37
CA LEU A 134 8.43 7.13 -7.87
C LEU A 134 9.67 6.28 -8.20
N TYR A 135 9.58 4.95 -8.12
CA TYR A 135 10.67 4.08 -8.55
C TYR A 135 10.89 4.10 -10.07
N GLU A 136 9.83 4.23 -10.87
CA GLU A 136 9.97 4.43 -12.33
C GLU A 136 10.66 5.76 -12.66
N GLU A 137 10.33 6.84 -11.94
CA GLU A 137 10.99 8.15 -12.07
C GLU A 137 12.46 8.05 -11.65
N LEU A 138 12.75 7.38 -10.53
CA LEU A 138 14.11 7.14 -10.06
C LEU A 138 14.91 6.29 -11.06
N GLY A 139 14.31 5.28 -11.69
CA GLY A 139 14.97 4.44 -12.68
C GLY A 139 15.24 5.13 -14.03
N LYS A 140 14.48 6.17 -14.36
CA LYS A 140 14.72 7.03 -15.55
C LYS A 140 15.73 8.13 -15.29
N MET A 141 16.02 8.42 -14.02
CA MET A 141 17.04 9.37 -13.66
C MET A 141 18.38 8.76 -14.09
N GLU A 142 18.97 9.34 -15.14
CA GLU A 142 20.34 9.04 -15.50
C GLU A 142 21.20 9.44 -14.30
N VAL A 143 21.71 8.43 -13.60
CA VAL A 143 22.77 8.64 -12.62
C VAL A 143 23.96 9.04 -13.47
N VAL A 144 24.17 10.35 -13.61
CA VAL A 144 25.36 10.90 -14.24
C VAL A 144 26.50 10.41 -13.36
N PHE A 145 27.13 9.30 -13.76
CA PHE A 145 28.51 9.05 -13.39
C PHE A 145 29.22 10.32 -13.81
N PHE A 146 29.83 11.02 -12.85
CA PHE A 146 30.59 12.21 -13.15
C PHE A 146 31.47 11.92 -14.37
N SER A 147 31.53 12.86 -15.32
CA SER A 147 32.51 12.73 -16.40
C SER A 147 33.88 12.50 -15.76
N PRO A 148 34.79 11.70 -16.35
CA PRO A 148 36.14 11.54 -15.81
C PRO A 148 36.85 12.88 -15.54
N ALA A 149 36.48 13.93 -16.28
CA ALA A 149 36.95 15.29 -16.05
C ALA A 149 36.38 15.94 -14.78
N ASP A 150 35.13 15.65 -14.43
CA ASP A 150 34.51 16.17 -13.21
C ASP A 150 35.02 15.41 -11.98
N GLU A 151 35.24 14.09 -12.08
CA GLU A 151 35.91 13.29 -11.04
C GLU A 151 37.30 13.87 -10.70
N GLN A 152 38.11 14.21 -11.70
CA GLN A 152 39.42 14.84 -11.51
C GLN A 152 39.34 16.22 -10.85
N LYS A 153 38.31 17.02 -11.16
CA LYS A 153 38.09 18.33 -10.50
C LYS A 153 37.72 18.15 -9.03
N PHE A 154 36.90 17.16 -8.70
CA PHE A 154 36.58 16.85 -7.31
C PHE A 154 37.82 16.37 -6.57
N GLU A 155 38.61 15.45 -7.14
CA GLU A 155 39.87 15.01 -6.53
C GLU A 155 40.85 16.16 -6.28
N HIS A 156 40.99 17.09 -7.24
CA HIS A 156 41.80 18.29 -7.07
C HIS A 156 41.25 19.18 -5.96
N GLY A 157 39.94 19.43 -5.95
CA GLY A 157 39.29 20.23 -4.91
C GLY A 157 39.39 19.59 -3.51
N PHE A 158 39.33 18.27 -3.41
CA PHE A 158 39.54 17.55 -2.15
C PHE A 158 40.99 17.63 -1.68
N LYS A 159 41.98 17.55 -2.59
CA LYS A 159 43.40 17.76 -2.26
C LYS A 159 43.69 19.19 -1.81
N GLU A 160 43.00 20.18 -2.36
CA GLU A 160 43.10 21.58 -1.91
C GLU A 160 42.41 21.83 -0.56
N LEU A 161 41.39 21.03 -0.24
CA LEU A 161 40.65 21.09 1.03
C LEU A 161 41.29 20.26 2.15
N GLU A 162 42.27 19.39 1.84
CA GLU A 162 43.20 18.84 2.83
C GLU A 162 44.06 19.98 3.39
N LEU A 163 43.46 20.75 4.30
CA LEU A 163 44.17 21.58 5.26
C LEU A 163 45.14 20.67 6.00
N SER A 164 46.42 21.04 5.90
CA SER A 164 47.59 20.39 6.48
C SER A 164 47.43 20.00 7.94
#